data_AF-A0A2M7ZSA2-F1
#
_entry.id   AF-A0A2M7ZSA2-F1
#
_cell.length_a   1.000
_cell.length_b   1.000
_cell.length_c   1.000
_cell.angle_alpha   90.00
_cell.angle_beta   90.00
_cell.angle_gamma   90.00
#
_symmetry.space_group_name_H-M   'P 1'
#
loop_
_entity.id
_entity.type
_entity.pdbx_description
1 polymer ?
#
loop_
_entity_poly.entity_id
_entity_poly.type
_entity_poly.pdbx_seq_one_letter_code
_entity_poly.pdbx_strand_id
1 'polypeptide(L)'
;MLSSNKVFAIVVLFISILFFSCGEKSEDVKPINFDSPEALKQTAAAVLNTVPSFVDKGYFIEDTSFQISAGIEIENANEWGIKFSLLTKEGTTFIKNYETPLLDGSFKESQVNKIKFPSFNYELVYYSSKSFFMGSGGGEVFSYIIDFNKKE
;
A
#
# COMPACT_ATOMS: atom_id res chain seq x y z
N MET A 1 -14.89 42.68 49.78
CA MET A 1 -16.01 42.28 48.90
C MET A 1 -15.78 42.89 47.52
N LEU A 2 -15.14 42.18 46.60
CA LEU A 2 -15.03 42.67 45.22
C LEU A 2 -16.43 42.66 44.60
N SER A 3 -16.87 43.82 44.10
CA SER A 3 -18.20 44.00 43.54
C SER A 3 -18.42 43.04 42.37
N SER A 4 -19.58 42.38 42.37
CA SER A 4 -19.98 41.32 41.43
C SER A 4 -19.74 41.67 39.94
N ASN A 5 -19.77 42.96 39.59
CA ASN A 5 -19.55 43.46 38.23
C ASN A 5 -18.10 43.34 37.74
N LYS A 6 -17.09 43.36 38.63
CA LYS A 6 -15.67 43.23 38.22
C LYS A 6 -15.28 41.77 37.95
N VAL A 7 -15.93 40.82 38.65
CA VAL A 7 -15.74 39.39 38.44
C VAL A 7 -16.38 38.96 37.10
N PHE A 8 -17.56 39.49 36.78
CA PHE A 8 -18.23 39.19 35.52
C PHE A 8 -17.43 39.65 34.28
N ALA A 9 -16.83 40.84 34.34
CA ALA A 9 -16.00 41.35 33.23
C ALA A 9 -14.73 40.51 32.99
N ILE A 10 -14.13 39.95 34.04
CA ILE A 10 -12.94 39.09 33.93
C ILE A 10 -13.32 37.72 33.35
N VAL A 11 -14.49 37.17 33.70
CA VAL A 11 -14.98 35.90 33.15
C VAL A 11 -15.30 36.03 31.66
N VAL A 12 -15.90 37.14 31.22
CA VAL A 12 -16.18 37.39 29.79
C VAL A 12 -14.89 37.56 28.98
N LEU A 13 -13.85 38.18 29.55
CA LEU A 13 -12.54 38.32 28.92
C LEU A 13 -11.78 36.99 28.79
N PHE A 14 -11.95 36.06 29.75
CA PHE A 14 -11.34 34.73 29.67
C PHE A 14 -12.05 33.81 28.66
N ILE A 15 -13.37 33.96 28.48
CA ILE A 15 -14.15 33.18 27.52
C ILE A 15 -13.82 33.58 26.07
N SER A 16 -13.51 34.84 25.78
CA SER A 16 -13.18 35.29 24.42
C SER A 16 -11.82 34.79 23.91
N ILE A 17 -10.90 34.40 24.80
CA ILE A 17 -9.59 33.83 24.42
C ILE A 17 -9.71 32.38 23.95
N LEU A 18 -10.79 31.67 24.32
CA LEU A 18 -11.04 30.29 23.90
C LEU A 18 -11.60 30.15 22.47
N PHE A 19 -12.00 31.26 21.82
CA PHE A 19 -12.51 31.25 20.44
C PHE A 19 -11.44 31.47 19.37
N PHE A 20 -10.18 31.73 19.75
CA PHE A 20 -9.03 31.59 18.86
C PHE A 20 -8.51 30.14 18.90
N SER A 21 -9.41 29.18 18.76
CA SER A 21 -9.03 27.81 18.45
C SER A 21 -8.53 27.78 17.01
N CYS A 22 -7.20 27.74 16.92
CA CYS A 22 -6.38 27.27 15.82
C CYS A 22 -7.19 26.79 14.61
N GLY A 23 -7.36 27.65 13.61
CA GLY A 23 -7.76 27.18 12.29
C GLY A 23 -6.71 26.18 11.82
N GLU A 24 -7.10 24.92 11.66
CA GLU A 24 -6.30 23.93 10.96
C GLU A 24 -5.99 24.53 9.59
N LYS A 25 -4.74 24.97 9.42
CA LYS A 25 -4.18 25.21 8.10
C LYS A 25 -4.29 23.86 7.41
N SER A 26 -5.21 23.72 6.47
CA SER A 26 -5.20 22.59 5.56
C SER A 26 -3.82 22.61 4.91
N GLU A 27 -2.94 21.73 5.35
CA GLU A 27 -1.68 21.49 4.67
C GLU A 27 -2.05 21.14 3.24
N ASP A 28 -1.57 21.95 2.30
CA ASP A 28 -1.71 21.69 0.89
C ASP A 28 -0.91 20.42 0.60
N VAL A 29 -1.57 19.26 0.73
CA VAL A 29 -0.96 17.95 0.53
C VAL A 29 -0.57 17.91 -0.94
N LYS A 30 0.71 18.16 -1.21
CA LYS A 30 1.25 18.05 -2.56
C LYS A 30 0.84 16.70 -3.13
N PRO A 31 0.28 16.64 -4.36
CA PRO A 31 -0.15 15.39 -4.95
C PRO A 31 1.04 14.44 -5.03
N ILE A 32 0.87 13.21 -4.51
CA ILE A 32 1.92 12.19 -4.54
C ILE A 32 2.23 11.85 -6.00
N ASN A 33 3.50 11.95 -6.38
CA ASN A 33 3.96 11.56 -7.70
C ASN A 33 4.15 10.03 -7.77
N PHE A 34 3.14 9.33 -8.25
CA PHE A 34 3.20 7.87 -8.44
C PHE A 34 4.02 7.45 -9.67
N ASP A 35 4.74 8.34 -10.35
CA ASP A 35 5.81 7.96 -11.29
C ASP A 35 7.15 7.71 -10.57
N SER A 36 7.31 8.14 -9.31
CA SER A 36 8.49 7.81 -8.50
C SER A 36 8.37 6.39 -7.93
N PRO A 37 9.34 5.50 -8.21
CA PRO A 37 9.39 4.17 -7.60
C PRO A 37 9.42 4.23 -6.07
N GLU A 38 10.11 5.20 -5.49
CA GLU A 38 10.21 5.40 -4.05
C GLU A 38 8.86 5.79 -3.45
N ALA A 39 8.14 6.72 -4.08
CA ALA A 39 6.82 7.16 -3.62
C ALA A 39 5.80 6.01 -3.69
N LEU A 40 5.83 5.21 -4.76
CA LEU A 40 5.04 3.98 -4.88
C LEU A 40 5.34 3.00 -3.75
N LYS A 41 6.63 2.75 -3.50
CA LYS A 41 7.09 1.83 -2.46
C LYS A 41 6.68 2.28 -1.07
N GLN A 42 6.81 3.58 -0.77
CA GLN A 42 6.38 4.16 0.50
C GLN A 42 4.86 4.12 0.69
N THR A 43 4.09 4.42 -0.37
CA THR A 43 2.63 4.33 -0.35
C THR A 43 2.19 2.90 -0.04
N ALA A 44 2.76 1.92 -0.75
CA ALA A 44 2.46 0.52 -0.49
C ALA A 44 2.88 0.09 0.92
N ALA A 45 4.06 0.54 1.39
CA ALA A 45 4.55 0.20 2.71
C ALA A 45 3.67 0.73 3.84
N ALA A 46 3.10 1.92 3.69
CA ALA A 46 2.17 2.50 4.65
C ALA A 46 0.87 1.68 4.77
N VAL A 47 0.37 1.13 3.65
CA VAL A 47 -0.84 0.28 3.67
C VAL A 47 -0.54 -1.11 4.21
N LEU A 48 0.62 -1.68 3.87
CA LEU A 48 0.98 -3.05 4.23
C LEU A 48 1.65 -3.18 5.60
N ASN A 49 2.06 -2.07 6.22
CA ASN A 49 2.88 -2.03 7.43
C ASN A 49 4.21 -2.80 7.28
N THR A 50 4.73 -2.90 6.06
CA THR A 50 6.02 -3.53 5.74
C THR A 50 6.54 -3.01 4.41
N VAL A 51 7.84 -2.99 4.20
CA VAL A 51 8.44 -2.51 2.95
C VAL A 51 8.37 -3.62 1.90
N PRO A 52 7.64 -3.43 0.79
CA PRO A 52 7.53 -4.46 -0.23
C PRO A 52 8.83 -4.64 -1.02
N SER A 53 9.11 -5.87 -1.44
CA SER A 53 10.23 -6.22 -2.32
C SER A 53 9.97 -5.83 -3.77
N PHE A 54 8.70 -5.82 -4.19
CA PHE A 54 8.23 -5.44 -5.52
C PHE A 54 7.09 -4.44 -5.41
N VAL A 55 7.08 -3.41 -6.26
CA VAL A 55 5.92 -2.55 -6.49
C VAL A 55 5.81 -2.19 -7.95
N ASP A 56 4.60 -2.19 -8.48
CA ASP A 56 4.28 -1.60 -9.78
C ASP A 56 2.86 -1.02 -9.75
N LYS A 57 2.63 0.02 -10.54
CA LYS A 57 1.34 0.68 -10.70
C LYS A 57 0.66 0.22 -11.97
N GLY A 58 -0.66 0.20 -11.98
CA GLY A 58 -1.36 -0.26 -13.16
C GLY A 58 -2.86 -0.37 -13.01
N TYR A 59 -3.43 -1.13 -13.95
CA TYR A 59 -4.83 -1.53 -14.00
C TYR A 59 -4.88 -3.05 -13.97
N PHE A 60 -4.80 -3.63 -12.78
CA PHE A 60 -4.66 -5.06 -12.52
C PHE A 60 -6.00 -5.81 -12.39
N ILE A 61 -7.12 -5.09 -12.34
CA ILE A 61 -8.48 -5.66 -12.42
C ILE A 61 -9.27 -5.04 -13.57
N GLU A 62 -10.40 -5.63 -13.94
CA GLU A 62 -11.30 -5.21 -15.03
C GLU A 62 -12.06 -3.89 -14.75
N ASP A 63 -11.42 -2.94 -14.07
CA ASP A 63 -11.95 -1.61 -13.84
C ASP A 63 -11.01 -0.53 -14.39
N THR A 64 -11.37 0.74 -14.18
CA THR A 64 -10.55 1.88 -14.58
C THR A 64 -9.79 2.51 -13.42
N SER A 65 -9.74 1.87 -12.26
CA SER A 65 -9.14 2.46 -11.07
C SER A 65 -7.63 2.29 -11.09
N PHE A 66 -6.93 3.32 -10.63
CA PHE A 66 -5.48 3.24 -10.44
C PHE A 66 -5.17 2.33 -9.26
N GLN A 67 -4.30 1.35 -9.48
CA GLN A 67 -3.91 0.37 -8.48
C GLN A 67 -2.40 0.25 -8.35
N ILE A 68 -1.98 -0.30 -7.22
CA ILE A 68 -0.60 -0.71 -6.96
C ILE A 68 -0.62 -2.22 -6.67
N SER A 69 0.16 -2.98 -7.43
CA SER A 69 0.52 -4.33 -7.05
C SER A 69 1.79 -4.29 -6.22
N ALA A 70 1.78 -4.90 -5.05
CA ALA A 70 2.90 -4.93 -4.12
C ALA A 70 3.24 -6.37 -3.72
N GLY A 71 4.51 -6.75 -3.84
CA GLY A 71 5.02 -8.06 -3.46
C GLY A 71 5.82 -8.00 -2.16
N ILE A 72 5.51 -8.86 -1.20
CA ILE A 72 6.24 -8.98 0.07
C ILE A 72 6.81 -10.40 0.22
N GLU A 73 8.00 -10.50 0.81
CA GLU A 73 8.57 -11.78 1.23
C GLU A 73 8.25 -12.00 2.71
N ILE A 74 7.78 -13.20 3.03
CA ILE A 74 7.63 -13.68 4.39
C ILE A 74 8.77 -14.66 4.63
N GLU A 75 9.60 -14.38 5.62
CA GLU A 75 10.69 -15.26 6.04
C GLU A 75 10.69 -15.30 7.58
N ASN A 76 10.07 -16.32 8.13
CA ASN A 76 10.06 -16.58 9.58
C ASN A 76 10.16 -18.08 9.86
N ALA A 77 10.24 -18.47 11.13
CA ALA A 77 10.46 -19.86 11.53
C ALA A 77 9.35 -20.84 11.08
N ASN A 78 8.16 -20.35 10.78
CA ASN A 78 6.98 -21.16 10.45
C ASN A 78 6.57 -21.05 8.98
N GLU A 79 6.87 -19.92 8.34
CA GLU A 79 6.42 -19.59 6.99
C GLU A 79 7.57 -18.97 6.20
N TRP A 80 7.76 -19.47 4.98
CA TRP A 80 8.66 -18.87 4.01
C TRP A 80 8.00 -18.86 2.64
N GLY A 81 7.90 -17.68 2.03
CA GLY A 81 7.39 -17.53 0.68
C GLY A 81 7.17 -16.07 0.32
N ILE A 82 6.40 -15.85 -0.75
CA ILE A 82 6.03 -14.54 -1.25
C ILE A 82 4.52 -14.37 -1.27
N LYS A 83 4.08 -13.12 -1.15
CA LYS A 83 2.68 -12.73 -1.35
C LYS A 83 2.59 -11.51 -2.23
N PHE A 84 1.53 -11.43 -3.02
CA PHE A 84 1.18 -10.25 -3.79
C PHE A 84 -0.11 -9.66 -3.27
N SER A 85 -0.11 -8.35 -3.02
CA SER A 85 -1.25 -7.56 -2.60
C SER A 85 -1.69 -6.60 -3.70
N LEU A 86 -3.00 -6.48 -3.90
CA LEU A 86 -3.59 -5.43 -4.72
C LEU A 86 -4.06 -4.29 -3.82
N LEU A 87 -3.50 -3.11 -4.05
CA LEU A 87 -3.89 -1.89 -3.37
C LEU A 87 -4.68 -0.99 -4.32
N THR A 88 -5.91 -0.65 -3.96
CA THR A 88 -6.78 0.20 -4.79
C THR A 88 -6.91 1.57 -4.16
N LYS A 89 -6.90 2.60 -5.01
CA LYS A 89 -7.14 3.97 -4.57
C LYS A 89 -8.63 4.19 -4.31
N GLU A 90 -8.98 4.56 -3.09
CA GLU A 90 -10.32 4.99 -2.69
C GLU A 90 -10.26 6.45 -2.22
N GLY A 91 -10.72 7.37 -3.07
CA GLY A 91 -10.60 8.81 -2.80
C GLY A 91 -9.13 9.25 -2.75
N THR A 92 -8.64 9.60 -1.57
CA THR A 92 -7.26 10.05 -1.33
C THR A 92 -6.35 8.98 -0.72
N THR A 93 -6.90 7.84 -0.32
CA THR A 93 -6.15 6.77 0.36
C THR A 93 -6.07 5.51 -0.49
N PHE A 94 -5.14 4.63 -0.15
CA PHE A 94 -5.07 3.28 -0.68
C PHE A 94 -5.54 2.29 0.38
N ILE A 95 -6.28 1.29 -0.04
CA ILE A 95 -6.68 0.15 0.79
C ILE A 95 -6.19 -1.15 0.16
N LYS A 96 -6.01 -2.20 0.96
CA LYS A 96 -5.67 -3.54 0.47
C LYS A 96 -6.96 -4.29 0.11
N ASN A 97 -7.20 -4.52 -1.18
CA ASN A 97 -8.42 -5.18 -1.67
C ASN A 97 -8.29 -6.70 -1.71
N TYR A 98 -7.08 -7.19 -1.97
CA TYR A 98 -6.78 -8.62 -2.07
C TYR A 98 -5.32 -8.87 -1.73
N GLU A 99 -5.04 -10.09 -1.27
CA GLU A 99 -3.71 -10.64 -1.07
C GLU A 99 -3.74 -12.11 -1.50
N THR A 100 -2.73 -12.57 -2.24
CA THR A 100 -2.60 -13.98 -2.60
C THR A 100 -2.41 -14.86 -1.36
N PRO A 101 -2.68 -16.17 -1.46
CA PRO A 101 -2.08 -17.14 -0.56
C PRO A 101 -0.55 -16.98 -0.48
N LEU A 102 0.07 -17.60 0.52
CA LEU A 102 1.52 -17.70 0.59
C LEU A 102 1.99 -18.59 -0.57
N LEU A 103 2.78 -18.03 -1.48
CA LEU A 103 3.34 -18.75 -2.63
C LEU A 103 4.79 -19.11 -2.34
N ASP A 104 5.24 -20.26 -2.84
CA ASP A 104 6.64 -20.65 -2.72
C ASP A 104 7.52 -19.72 -3.55
N GLY A 105 8.64 -19.27 -2.96
CA GLY A 105 9.61 -18.44 -3.67
C GLY A 105 10.24 -17.37 -2.79
N SER A 106 11.14 -16.61 -3.42
CA SER A 106 11.81 -15.43 -2.87
C SER A 106 11.89 -14.37 -3.95
N PHE A 107 11.91 -13.09 -3.57
CA PHE A 107 12.21 -12.00 -4.49
C PHE A 107 13.71 -11.91 -4.82
N LYS A 108 14.58 -12.55 -4.02
CA LYS A 108 16.03 -12.59 -4.29
C LYS A 108 16.31 -13.35 -5.58
N GLU A 109 17.06 -12.72 -6.50
CA GLU A 109 17.44 -13.28 -7.81
C GLU A 109 16.27 -13.68 -8.73
N SER A 110 15.04 -13.33 -8.34
CA SER A 110 13.84 -13.58 -9.11
C SER A 110 13.63 -12.53 -10.20
N GLN A 111 12.67 -12.80 -11.08
CA GLN A 111 12.13 -11.83 -12.01
C GLN A 111 10.65 -11.61 -11.73
N VAL A 112 10.28 -10.34 -11.61
CA VAL A 112 8.90 -9.92 -11.43
C VAL A 112 8.62 -8.81 -12.42
N ASN A 113 7.67 -9.03 -13.32
CA ASN A 113 7.28 -8.03 -14.30
C ASN A 113 5.76 -7.87 -14.32
N LYS A 114 5.32 -6.64 -14.50
CA LYS A 114 3.97 -6.38 -15.01
C LYS A 114 3.89 -6.78 -16.48
N ILE A 115 2.85 -7.51 -16.84
CA ILE A 115 2.60 -7.96 -18.21
C ILE A 115 1.18 -7.60 -18.63
N LYS A 116 0.99 -7.37 -19.93
CA LYS A 116 -0.32 -7.10 -20.53
C LYS A 116 -0.51 -8.00 -21.73
N PHE A 117 -1.54 -8.86 -21.68
CA PHE A 117 -1.91 -9.66 -22.84
C PHE A 117 -2.95 -8.90 -23.68
N PRO A 118 -2.90 -9.01 -25.02
CA PRO A 118 -3.89 -8.38 -25.90
C PRO A 118 -5.34 -8.84 -25.63
N SER A 119 -5.51 -10.05 -25.09
CA SER A 119 -6.82 -10.64 -24.80
C SER A 119 -7.48 -10.11 -23.53
N PHE A 120 -6.76 -9.38 -22.68
CA PHE A 120 -7.27 -8.81 -21.43
C PHE A 120 -7.22 -7.27 -21.49
N ASN A 121 -8.23 -6.61 -20.96
CA ASN A 121 -8.24 -5.16 -20.78
C ASN A 121 -7.52 -4.70 -19.50
N TYR A 122 -6.98 -5.64 -18.72
CA TYR A 122 -6.22 -5.42 -17.49
C TYR A 122 -4.80 -6.04 -17.60
N GLU A 123 -3.97 -5.71 -16.62
CA GLU A 123 -2.58 -6.11 -16.48
C GLU A 123 -2.44 -7.23 -15.44
N LEU A 124 -1.39 -8.03 -15.56
CA LEU A 124 -1.07 -9.14 -14.65
C LEU A 124 0.34 -8.97 -14.11
N VAL A 125 0.69 -9.74 -13.08
CA VAL A 125 2.07 -9.84 -12.61
C VAL A 125 2.62 -11.23 -12.91
N TYR A 126 3.72 -11.27 -13.64
CA TYR A 126 4.50 -12.49 -13.84
C TYR A 126 5.63 -12.55 -12.83
N TYR A 127 5.70 -13.65 -12.09
CA TYR A 127 6.81 -13.99 -11.21
C TYR A 127 7.54 -15.22 -11.75
N SER A 128 8.86 -15.21 -11.67
CA SER A 128 9.71 -16.38 -11.87
C SER A 128 10.87 -16.35 -10.90
N SER A 129 11.09 -17.44 -10.15
CA SER A 129 12.23 -17.52 -9.23
C SER A 129 13.58 -17.51 -9.94
N LYS A 130 13.63 -17.83 -11.25
CA LYS A 130 14.80 -18.01 -12.13
C LYS A 130 15.79 -19.10 -11.72
N SER A 131 16.04 -19.20 -10.43
CA SER A 131 16.94 -20.12 -9.76
C SER A 131 16.16 -21.00 -8.80
N PHE A 132 16.84 -22.04 -8.32
CA PHE A 132 16.31 -22.99 -7.36
C PHE A 132 16.00 -22.31 -6.02
N PHE A 133 14.77 -22.48 -5.54
CA PHE A 133 14.38 -22.03 -4.21
C PHE A 133 14.77 -23.07 -3.17
N MET A 134 15.79 -22.74 -2.36
CA MET A 134 16.27 -23.58 -1.26
C MET A 134 15.21 -23.64 -0.14
N GLY A 135 14.44 -24.72 -0.10
CA GLY A 135 13.33 -24.90 0.84
C GLY A 135 12.29 -25.90 0.33
N SER A 136 12.15 -25.99 -1.00
CA SER A 136 11.53 -27.14 -1.66
C SER A 136 12.48 -28.34 -1.61
N GLY A 137 11.96 -29.55 -1.33
CA GLY A 137 12.77 -30.77 -1.14
C GLY A 137 13.61 -31.23 -2.35
N GLY A 138 13.74 -30.43 -3.41
CA GLY A 138 14.45 -30.79 -4.64
C GLY A 138 15.05 -29.64 -5.45
N GLY A 139 15.06 -28.40 -4.95
CA GLY A 139 15.49 -27.26 -5.76
C GLY A 139 14.50 -27.04 -6.91
N GLU A 140 13.33 -26.52 -6.59
CA GLU A 140 12.28 -26.24 -7.57
C GLU A 140 12.41 -24.79 -8.07
N VAL A 141 12.00 -24.58 -9.33
CA VAL A 141 11.85 -23.26 -9.93
C VAL A 141 10.36 -22.95 -9.98
N PHE A 142 9.95 -21.85 -9.36
CA PHE A 142 8.56 -21.44 -9.30
C PHE A 142 8.28 -20.37 -10.34
N SER A 143 7.09 -20.41 -10.95
CA SER A 143 6.62 -19.37 -11.86
C SER A 143 5.11 -19.21 -11.72
N TYR A 144 4.67 -17.97 -11.54
CA TYR A 144 3.27 -17.62 -11.31
C TYR A 144 2.83 -16.51 -12.25
N ILE A 145 1.56 -16.56 -12.65
CA ILE A 145 0.86 -15.43 -13.25
C ILE A 145 -0.20 -15.02 -12.22
N ILE A 146 0.01 -13.88 -11.59
CA ILE A 146 -0.92 -13.34 -10.61
C ILE A 146 -2.02 -12.59 -11.36
N ASP A 147 -3.21 -13.17 -11.35
CA ASP A 147 -4.44 -12.57 -11.87
C ASP A 147 -5.36 -12.16 -10.72
N PHE A 148 -5.37 -10.86 -10.43
CA PHE A 148 -6.15 -10.30 -9.33
C PHE A 148 -7.67 -10.34 -9.55
N ASN A 149 -8.16 -10.57 -10.78
CA ASN A 149 -9.58 -10.76 -11.03
C ASN A 149 -10.06 -12.16 -10.60
N LYS A 150 -9.17 -13.16 -10.68
CA LYS A 150 -9.53 -14.56 -10.38
C LYS A 150 -9.52 -14.89 -8.90
N LYS A 151 -8.81 -14.09 -8.08
CA LYS A 151 -8.71 -14.24 -6.63
C LYS A 151 -8.52 -15.71 -6.22
N GLU A 152 -7.36 -16.25 -6.55
CA GLU A 152 -6.97 -17.63 -6.20
C GLU A 152 -6.95 -17.86 -4.67
#